data_AF-A0A4Q0XG42-F1
#
_entry.id   AF-A0A4Q0XG42-F1
#
_cell.length_a   1.000
_cell.length_b   1.000
_cell.length_c   1.000
_cell.angle_alpha   90.00
_cell.angle_beta   90.00
_cell.angle_gamma   90.00
#
_symmetry.space_group_name_H-M   'P 1'
#
loop_
_entity.id
_entity.type
_entity.pdbx_description
1 polymer ?
#
loop_
_entity_poly.entity_id
_entity_poly.type
_entity_poly.pdbx_seq_one_letter_code
_entity_poly.pdbx_strand_id
1 'polypeptide(L)'
;MTDTLIALISIFMGIIGAHVFAAINKKHTLGLIGNTMAGVFGSIFFIKTFGRLGFDPMSIMEIGETNRVLFTINILVSIVGGAIGVIAIKLIKNKLNA
;
A
#
# COMPACT_ATOMS: atom_id res chain seq x y z
N MET A 1 -6.00 18.42 -7.56
CA MET A 1 -6.37 17.29 -8.46
C MET A 1 -5.19 16.37 -8.73
N THR A 2 -3.95 16.85 -8.80
CA THR A 2 -2.76 15.98 -8.94
C THR A 2 -2.53 15.11 -7.69
N ASP A 3 -2.87 15.63 -6.51
CA ASP A 3 -2.87 14.93 -5.23
C ASP A 3 -3.77 13.67 -5.23
N THR A 4 -4.98 13.76 -5.79
CA THR A 4 -5.88 12.60 -5.90
C THR A 4 -5.35 11.55 -6.89
N LEU A 5 -4.70 11.99 -7.98
CA LEU A 5 -4.03 11.09 -8.92
C LEU A 5 -2.87 10.35 -8.25
N ILE A 6 -2.04 11.06 -7.47
CA ILE A 6 -0.96 10.45 -6.69
C ILE A 6 -1.54 9.39 -5.76
N ALA A 7 -2.61 9.70 -5.01
CA ALA A 7 -3.26 8.75 -4.12
C ALA A 7 -3.74 7.48 -4.84
N LEU A 8 -4.33 7.61 -6.04
CA LEU A 8 -4.77 6.47 -6.86
C LEU A 8 -3.58 5.62 -7.32
N ILE A 9 -2.48 6.24 -7.75
CA ILE A 9 -1.26 5.54 -8.14
C ILE A 9 -0.69 4.78 -6.93
N SER A 10 -0.64 5.40 -5.76
CA SER A 10 -0.18 4.77 -4.52
C SER A 10 -0.99 3.51 -4.20
N ILE A 11 -2.33 3.60 -4.26
CA ILE A 11 -3.23 2.45 -4.04
C ILE A 11 -2.97 1.35 -5.07
N PHE A 12 -2.82 1.72 -6.35
CA PHE A 12 -2.54 0.77 -7.42
C PHE A 12 -1.21 0.04 -7.20
N MET A 13 -0.17 0.77 -6.79
CA MET A 13 1.12 0.18 -6.43
C MET A 13 1.04 -0.72 -5.19
N GLY A 14 0.16 -0.40 -4.23
CA GLY A 14 -0.18 -1.28 -3.12
C GLY A 14 -0.81 -2.59 -3.54
N ILE A 15 -1.76 -2.55 -4.49
CA ILE A 15 -2.38 -3.74 -5.08
C ILE A 15 -1.33 -4.61 -5.77
N ILE A 16 -0.45 -4.00 -6.58
CA ILE A 16 0.65 -4.72 -7.24
C ILE A 16 1.56 -5.38 -6.20
N GLY A 17 1.97 -4.63 -5.16
CA GLY A 17 2.81 -5.16 -4.09
C GLY A 17 2.20 -6.37 -3.38
N ALA A 18 0.91 -6.33 -3.09
CA ALA A 18 0.18 -7.45 -2.49
C ALA A 18 0.14 -8.69 -3.39
N HIS A 19 -0.17 -8.53 -4.68
CA HIS A 19 -0.22 -9.65 -5.63
C HIS A 19 1.16 -10.24 -5.92
N VAL A 20 2.18 -9.40 -6.12
CA VAL A 20 3.56 -9.85 -6.30
C VAL A 20 4.04 -10.61 -5.07
N PHE A 21 3.79 -10.08 -3.87
CA PHE A 21 4.16 -10.77 -2.63
C PHE A 21 3.45 -12.11 -2.49
N ALA A 22 2.15 -12.18 -2.76
CA ALA A 22 1.37 -13.43 -2.69
C ALA A 22 1.79 -14.44 -3.78
N ALA A 23 2.23 -13.98 -4.96
CA ALA A 23 2.73 -14.83 -6.03
C ALA A 23 4.06 -15.50 -5.65
N ILE A 24 4.97 -14.75 -5.03
CA ILE A 24 6.25 -15.27 -4.51
C ILE A 24 5.99 -16.17 -3.28
N ASN A 25 5.12 -15.73 -2.37
CA ASN A 25 4.81 -16.41 -1.11
C ASN A 25 3.43 -17.07 -1.14
N LYS A 26 3.29 -18.15 -1.93
CA LYS A 26 2.02 -18.89 -2.10
C LYS A 26 1.35 -19.30 -0.78
N LYS A 27 2.12 -19.51 0.30
CA LYS A 27 1.59 -19.82 1.65
C LYS A 27 0.71 -18.70 2.22
N HIS A 28 1.00 -17.45 1.87
CA HIS A 28 0.32 -16.26 2.40
C HIS A 28 -0.80 -15.74 1.49
N THR A 29 -1.09 -16.40 0.36
CA THR A 29 -2.17 -15.95 -0.53
C THR A 29 -3.53 -15.99 0.17
N LEU A 30 -4.34 -14.96 -0.11
CA LEU A 30 -5.72 -14.80 0.34
C LEU A 30 -6.71 -14.96 -0.83
N GLY A 31 -6.22 -15.37 -2.01
CA GLY A 31 -6.98 -15.36 -3.27
C GLY A 31 -7.00 -13.99 -3.94
N LEU A 32 -7.57 -13.90 -5.15
CA LEU A 32 -7.55 -12.68 -5.96
C LEU A 32 -8.16 -11.48 -5.21
N ILE A 33 -9.39 -11.63 -4.73
CA ILE A 33 -10.14 -10.57 -4.04
C ILE A 33 -9.45 -10.21 -2.71
N GLY A 34 -9.03 -11.22 -1.94
CA GLY A 34 -8.37 -11.02 -0.66
C GLY A 34 -7.04 -10.25 -0.79
N ASN A 35 -6.22 -10.60 -1.78
CA ASN A 35 -4.95 -9.91 -2.03
C ASN A 35 -5.19 -8.46 -2.50
N THR A 36 -6.19 -8.21 -3.36
CA THR A 36 -6.53 -6.84 -3.79
C THR A 36 -6.97 -5.98 -2.60
N MET A 37 -7.88 -6.49 -1.76
CA MET A 37 -8.35 -5.77 -0.57
C MET A 37 -7.21 -5.52 0.42
N ALA A 38 -6.35 -6.51 0.65
CA ALA A 38 -5.15 -6.38 1.45
C ALA A 38 -4.21 -5.29 0.90
N GLY A 39 -4.03 -5.23 -0.41
CA GLY A 39 -3.22 -4.22 -1.08
C GLY A 39 -3.78 -2.80 -0.93
N VAL A 40 -5.07 -2.62 -1.17
CA VAL A 40 -5.76 -1.33 -1.02
C VAL A 40 -5.66 -0.83 0.42
N PHE A 41 -6.13 -1.61 1.39
CA PHE A 41 -6.17 -1.16 2.77
C PHE A 41 -4.79 -1.12 3.42
N GLY A 42 -3.90 -2.06 3.08
CA GLY A 42 -2.52 -2.08 3.57
C GLY A 42 -1.73 -0.85 3.12
N SER A 43 -1.82 -0.48 1.84
CA SER A 43 -1.16 0.74 1.34
C SER A 43 -1.73 2.01 1.97
N ILE A 44 -3.04 2.17 2.03
CA ILE A 44 -3.69 3.34 2.65
C ILE A 44 -3.30 3.46 4.13
N PHE A 45 -3.30 2.34 4.86
CA PHE A 45 -2.92 2.33 6.27
C PHE A 45 -1.48 2.82 6.47
N PHE A 46 -0.53 2.33 5.67
CA PHE A 46 0.86 2.74 5.76
C PHE A 46 1.07 4.21 5.35
N ILE A 47 0.46 4.64 4.23
CA ILE A 47 0.53 6.05 3.80
C ILE A 47 -0.05 6.96 4.89
N LYS A 48 -1.16 6.59 5.52
CA LYS A 48 -1.76 7.43 6.57
C LYS A 48 -0.93 7.45 7.85
N THR A 49 -0.37 6.30 8.24
CA THR A 49 0.44 6.16 9.46
C THR A 49 1.74 6.95 9.34
N PHE A 50 2.42 6.81 8.20
CA PHE A 50 3.73 7.42 7.97
C PHE A 50 3.65 8.74 7.18
N GLY A 51 2.49 9.15 6.71
CA GLY A 51 2.29 10.39 5.96
C GLY A 51 2.70 11.64 6.72
N ARG A 52 2.72 11.60 8.06
CA ARG A 52 3.28 12.65 8.91
C ARG A 52 4.78 12.90 8.70
N LEU A 53 5.49 11.99 8.03
CA LEU A 53 6.88 12.17 7.59
C LEU A 53 6.99 12.97 6.29
N GLY A 54 5.86 13.47 5.74
CA GLY A 54 5.83 14.39 4.60
C GLY A 54 5.68 13.73 3.23
N PHE A 55 5.39 12.43 3.14
CA PHE A 55 5.21 11.75 1.84
C PHE A 55 3.75 11.42 1.52
N ASP A 56 2.78 11.99 2.23
CA ASP A 56 1.39 11.89 1.80
C ASP A 56 1.16 12.71 0.50
N PRO A 57 0.11 12.39 -0.27
CA PRO A 57 -0.14 13.06 -1.56
C PRO A 57 -0.26 14.59 -1.49
N MET A 58 -0.70 15.15 -0.36
CA MET A 58 -0.81 16.60 -0.18
C MET A 58 0.58 17.21 0.01
N SER A 59 1.41 16.61 0.88
CA SER A 59 2.80 17.04 1.11
C SER A 59 3.68 16.90 -0.14
N ILE A 60 3.43 15.89 -0.99
CA ILE A 60 4.16 15.73 -2.28
C ILE A 60 3.90 16.91 -3.23
N MET A 61 2.75 17.58 -3.10
CA MET A 61 2.27 18.65 -3.98
C MET A 61 2.32 20.03 -3.32
N GLU A 62 2.98 20.19 -2.17
CA GLU A 62 2.93 21.40 -1.33
C GLU A 62 3.34 22.69 -2.08
N ILE A 63 4.30 22.61 -3.01
CA ILE A 63 4.83 23.76 -3.77
C ILE A 63 4.19 23.84 -5.18
N GLY A 64 3.16 23.04 -5.47
CA GLY A 64 2.55 22.94 -6.80
C GLY A 64 3.36 22.12 -7.82
N GLU A 65 4.63 21.83 -7.53
CA GLU A 65 5.45 20.85 -8.24
C GLU A 65 5.53 19.52 -7.47
N THR A 66 5.60 18.41 -8.21
CA THR A 66 5.73 17.08 -7.61
C THR A 66 7.14 16.87 -7.07
N ASN A 67 7.29 16.79 -5.76
CA ASN A 67 8.54 16.38 -5.15
C ASN A 67 8.82 14.90 -5.46
N ARG A 68 9.74 14.67 -6.41
CA ARG A 68 10.06 13.33 -6.93
C ARG A 68 10.58 12.37 -5.85
N VAL A 69 11.32 12.88 -4.87
CA VAL A 69 11.88 12.07 -3.78
C VAL A 69 10.77 11.55 -2.88
N LEU A 70 9.88 12.46 -2.44
CA LEU A 70 8.74 12.10 -1.61
C LEU A 70 7.76 11.18 -2.34
N PHE A 71 7.57 11.39 -3.65
CA PHE A 71 6.77 10.51 -4.49
C PHE A 71 7.37 9.09 -4.57
N THR A 72 8.68 8.94 -4.78
CA THR A 72 9.32 7.62 -4.79
C THR A 72 9.17 6.90 -3.45
N ILE A 73 9.35 7.62 -2.33
CA ILE A 73 9.14 7.06 -0.98
C ILE A 73 7.69 6.59 -0.82
N ASN A 74 6.73 7.40 -1.22
CA ASN A 74 5.31 7.04 -1.15
C ASN A 74 5.02 5.74 -1.91
N ILE A 75 5.55 5.59 -3.12
CA ILE A 75 5.38 4.38 -3.93
C ILE A 75 5.99 3.15 -3.25
N LEU A 76 7.23 3.27 -2.74
CA LEU A 76 7.89 2.17 -2.02
C LEU A 76 7.11 1.76 -0.78
N VAL A 77 6.65 2.73 0.02
CA VAL A 77 5.85 2.48 1.21
C VAL A 77 4.52 1.84 0.84
N SER A 78 3.90 2.23 -0.27
CA SER A 78 2.64 1.64 -0.73
C SER A 78 2.80 0.17 -1.10
N ILE A 79 3.85 -0.19 -1.85
CA ILE A 79 4.17 -1.57 -2.21
C ILE A 79 4.39 -2.42 -0.96
N VAL A 80 5.23 -1.92 -0.03
CA VAL A 80 5.54 -2.61 1.22
C VAL A 80 4.29 -2.75 2.09
N GLY A 81 3.49 -1.69 2.21
CA GLY A 81 2.23 -1.69 2.94
C GLY A 81 1.22 -2.69 2.38
N GLY A 82 1.13 -2.82 1.06
CA GLY A 82 0.31 -3.84 0.42
C GLY A 82 0.78 -5.27 0.71
N ALA A 83 2.08 -5.52 0.62
CA ALA A 83 2.67 -6.83 0.96
C ALA A 83 2.46 -7.19 2.45
N ILE A 84 2.72 -6.26 3.36
CA ILE A 84 2.49 -6.44 4.80
C ILE A 84 1.00 -6.65 5.09
N GLY A 85 0.10 -5.96 4.38
CA GLY A 85 -1.34 -6.15 4.50
C GLY A 85 -1.77 -7.60 4.27
N VAL A 86 -1.18 -8.28 3.27
CA VAL A 86 -1.44 -9.70 3.01
C VAL A 86 -1.01 -10.58 4.19
N ILE A 87 0.19 -10.33 4.72
CA ILE A 87 0.71 -11.08 5.88
C ILE A 87 -0.20 -10.89 7.09
N ALA A 88 -0.53 -9.63 7.43
CA ALA A 88 -1.33 -9.28 8.60
C ALA A 88 -2.72 -9.94 8.54
N ILE A 89 -3.42 -9.86 7.40
CA ILE A 89 -4.74 -10.47 7.24
C ILE A 89 -4.64 -12.00 7.32
N LYS A 90 -3.60 -12.61 6.76
CA LYS A 90 -3.38 -14.06 6.88
C LYS A 90 -3.21 -14.50 8.33
N LEU A 91 -2.43 -13.75 9.12
CA LEU A 91 -2.23 -14.04 10.54
C LEU A 91 -3.54 -13.94 11.33
N ILE A 92 -4.32 -12.88 11.08
CA ILE A 92 -5.65 -12.69 11.71
C ILE A 92 -6.59 -13.84 11.34
N LYS A 93 -6.66 -14.20 10.05
CA LYS A 93 -7.50 -15.31 9.57
C LYS A 93 -7.14 -16.63 10.25
N ASN A 94 -5.86 -16.94 10.38
CA ASN A 94 -5.42 -18.17 11.04
C ASN A 94 -5.79 -18.19 12.53
N LYS A 95 -5.75 -17.05 13.22
CA LYS A 95 -6.09 -16.93 14.64
C LYS A 95 -7.59 -16.97 14.91
N LEU A 96 -8.42 -16.48 14.00
CA LEU A 96 -9.88 -16.51 14.11
C LEU A 96 -10.48 -17.88 13.75
N ASN A 97 -9.77 -18.66 12.93
CA ASN A 97 -10.17 -20.02 12.55
C ASN A 97 -9.53 -21.11 13.44
N ALA A 98 -8.83 -20.72 14.50
CA ALA A 98 -8.28 -21.60 15.52
C ALA A 98 -9.23 -21.68 16.71
#